data_AF-A0A972RWQ3-F1
#
_entry.id   AF-A0A972RWQ3-F1
#
_cell.length_a   1.000
_cell.length_b   1.000
_cell.length_c   1.000
_cell.angle_alpha   90.00
_cell.angle_beta   90.00
_cell.angle_gamma   90.00
#
_symmetry.space_group_name_H-M   'P 1'
#
loop_
_entity.id
_entity.type
_entity.pdbx_description
1 polymer ?
#
loop_
_entity_poly.entity_id
_entity_poly.type
_entity_poly.pdbx_seq_one_letter_code
_entity_poly.pdbx_strand_id
1 'polypeptide(L)'
;MPLRFLTIFLLLFSLWLPPGRSEEHGSAILSDPNYLSLARKIRKRVGARVFTESPRQLCRYQTLLIIGPKQYLAVKDKKCPGQKRFVVNILYPELFQLKPENILVSPLPSAQSLRKYGKRWVIFYSPHLSYYVRHLKQDLKIKGFLLGDYHDLLQVLPRIPKNWPVLLLPDPVLLNPKVQDYLKLYFRRQRIHGLDLLGLNGLSWPQIRYSEDALLITILKALSSSRPETIYFCEVFP
;
A
#
# COMPACT_ATOMS: atom_id res chain seq x y z
N MET A 1 -9.96 37.01 51.60
CA MET A 1 -8.62 36.49 51.20
C MET A 1 -8.08 35.70 52.40
N PRO A 2 -7.60 34.44 52.23
CA PRO A 2 -6.63 34.06 51.22
C PRO A 2 -7.04 32.84 50.38
N LEU A 3 -7.24 33.10 49.09
CA LEU A 3 -7.36 32.12 48.01
C LEU A 3 -5.96 31.66 47.56
N ARG A 4 -5.06 31.33 48.50
CA ARG A 4 -3.64 31.05 48.21
C ARG A 4 -3.14 29.66 48.64
N PHE A 5 -3.97 28.86 49.31
CA PHE A 5 -3.58 27.49 49.71
C PHE A 5 -4.06 26.39 48.74
N LEU A 6 -5.02 26.68 47.86
CA LEU A 6 -5.52 25.67 46.91
C LEU A 6 -4.59 25.49 45.69
N THR A 7 -3.75 26.48 45.38
CA THR A 7 -2.89 26.47 44.19
C THR A 7 -1.61 25.65 44.38
N ILE A 8 -1.19 25.38 45.62
CA ILE A 8 0.03 24.61 45.92
C ILE A 8 -0.26 23.09 45.95
N PHE A 9 -1.48 22.68 46.30
CA PHE A 9 -1.86 21.25 46.29
C PHE A 9 -2.06 20.69 44.88
N LEU A 10 -2.36 21.54 43.89
CA LEU A 10 -2.50 21.17 42.48
C LEU A 10 -1.16 21.13 41.71
N LEU A 11 -0.09 21.72 42.25
CA LEU A 11 1.25 21.69 41.64
C LEU A 11 2.12 20.51 42.11
N LEU A 12 1.72 19.81 43.17
CA LEU A 12 2.42 18.61 43.66
C LEU A 12 1.86 17.30 43.09
N PHE A 13 0.65 17.29 42.51
CA PHE A 13 0.09 16.12 41.84
C PHE A 13 0.69 15.86 40.45
N SER A 14 1.39 16.83 39.86
CA SER A 14 2.09 16.71 38.57
C SER A 14 3.51 16.14 38.68
N LEU A 15 4.03 15.88 39.89
CA LEU A 15 5.39 15.37 40.12
C LEU A 15 5.43 13.88 40.53
N TRP A 16 4.28 13.19 40.52
CA TRP A 16 4.17 11.79 40.92
C TRP A 16 3.38 10.91 39.95
N LEU A 17 3.31 11.31 38.68
CA LEU A 17 2.97 10.39 37.60
C LEU A 17 4.27 9.75 37.10
N PRO A 18 4.47 8.43 37.28
CA PRO A 18 5.64 7.77 36.72
C PRO A 18 5.66 7.99 35.21
N PRO A 19 6.79 8.40 34.61
CA PRO A 19 6.90 8.43 33.17
C PRO A 19 6.92 6.97 32.70
N GLY A 20 5.82 6.50 32.11
CA GLY A 20 5.83 5.23 31.36
C GLY A 20 4.87 4.14 31.83
N ARG A 21 3.55 4.39 31.73
CA ARG A 21 2.53 3.31 31.68
C ARG A 21 1.53 3.41 30.53
N SER A 22 1.83 4.21 29.49
CA SER A 22 1.03 4.29 28.26
C SER A 22 1.62 3.53 27.06
N GLU A 23 2.78 2.87 27.21
CA GLU A 23 3.47 2.24 26.07
C GLU A 23 3.12 0.76 25.84
N GLU A 24 2.42 0.11 26.79
CA GLU A 24 2.17 -1.34 26.74
C GLU A 24 0.92 -1.74 25.94
N HIS A 25 0.13 -0.78 25.47
CA HIS A 25 -1.04 -0.99 24.62
C HIS A 25 -1.01 -0.22 23.30
N GLY A 26 0.17 0.33 22.95
CA GLY A 26 0.35 1.18 21.76
C GLY A 26 0.48 0.40 20.44
N SER A 27 0.88 1.13 19.41
CA SER A 27 1.13 0.60 18.06
C SER A 27 2.57 0.10 17.91
N ALA A 28 2.76 -1.00 17.18
CA ALA A 28 4.07 -1.47 16.73
C ALA A 28 4.17 -1.47 15.21
N ILE A 29 5.40 -1.27 14.71
CA ILE A 29 5.75 -1.36 13.30
C ILE A 29 6.78 -2.47 13.16
N LEU A 30 6.47 -3.48 12.35
CA LEU A 30 7.40 -4.50 11.90
C LEU A 30 7.74 -4.22 10.44
N SER A 31 8.98 -3.80 10.15
CA SER A 31 9.36 -3.31 8.83
C SER A 31 10.53 -4.09 8.25
N ASP A 32 10.44 -4.41 6.95
CA ASP A 32 11.61 -4.85 6.21
C ASP A 32 12.68 -3.75 6.19
N PRO A 33 13.99 -4.09 6.14
CA PRO A 33 15.08 -3.12 6.11
C PRO A 33 14.95 -2.09 4.98
N ASN A 34 14.42 -2.50 3.83
CA ASN A 34 14.21 -1.65 2.66
C ASN A 34 13.16 -0.54 2.87
N TYR A 35 12.34 -0.63 3.93
CA TYR A 35 11.29 0.34 4.24
C TYR A 35 11.52 1.09 5.56
N LEU A 36 12.76 1.10 6.07
CA LEU A 36 13.08 1.79 7.32
C LEU A 36 12.85 3.31 7.25
N SER A 37 12.99 3.93 6.09
CA SER A 37 12.65 5.36 5.90
C SER A 37 11.18 5.61 6.22
N LEU A 38 10.29 4.87 5.53
CA LEU A 38 8.85 4.90 5.77
C LEU A 38 8.51 4.57 7.23
N ALA A 39 9.08 3.51 7.81
CA ALA A 39 8.84 3.13 9.20
C ALA A 39 9.20 4.25 10.19
N ARG A 40 10.32 4.96 9.95
CA ARG A 40 10.73 6.12 10.76
C ARG A 40 9.76 7.28 10.61
N LYS A 41 9.29 7.58 9.38
CA LYS A 41 8.29 8.63 9.15
C LYS A 41 6.98 8.32 9.88
N ILE A 42 6.51 7.08 9.81
CA ILE A 42 5.29 6.64 10.50
C ILE A 42 5.48 6.75 12.01
N ARG A 43 6.58 6.23 12.56
CA ARG A 43 6.91 6.34 13.99
C ARG A 43 6.80 7.79 14.50
N LYS A 44 7.35 8.76 13.76
CA LYS A 44 7.27 10.18 14.14
C LYS A 44 5.83 10.71 14.22
N ARG A 45 4.90 10.13 13.46
CA ARG A 45 3.49 10.57 13.40
C ARG A 45 2.59 9.86 14.41
N VAL A 46 2.86 8.59 14.69
CA VAL A 46 1.95 7.74 15.49
C VAL A 46 2.54 7.25 16.81
N GLY A 47 3.80 7.59 17.12
CA GLY A 47 4.46 7.17 18.36
C GLY A 47 4.71 5.66 18.48
N ALA A 48 4.76 4.94 17.37
CA ALA A 48 4.90 3.47 17.39
C ALA A 48 6.34 2.99 17.59
N ARG A 49 6.49 1.81 18.22
CA ARG A 49 7.78 1.13 18.34
C ARG A 49 8.12 0.41 17.03
N VAL A 50 9.34 0.58 16.52
CA VAL A 50 9.80 -0.02 15.25
C VAL A 50 10.68 -1.22 15.52
N PHE A 51 10.40 -2.31 14.81
CA PHE A 51 11.14 -3.56 14.85
C PHE A 51 11.50 -4.01 13.43
N THR A 52 12.70 -4.56 13.25
CA THR A 52 13.14 -5.23 12.01
C THR A 52 12.98 -6.74 12.07
N GLU A 53 12.72 -7.27 13.26
CA GLU A 53 12.48 -8.67 13.56
C GLU A 53 11.30 -8.81 14.51
N SER A 54 10.60 -9.93 14.45
CA SER A 54 9.40 -10.14 15.28
C SER A 54 9.77 -10.19 16.77
N PRO A 55 9.33 -9.21 17.60
CA PRO A 55 9.61 -9.25 19.03
C PRO A 55 8.90 -10.42 19.70
N ARG A 56 9.50 -10.97 20.77
CA ARG A 56 8.91 -12.07 21.57
C ARG A 56 7.50 -11.72 22.10
N GLN A 57 7.30 -10.47 22.51
CA GLN A 57 6.03 -9.99 23.06
C GLN A 57 5.17 -9.26 22.02
N LEU A 58 5.07 -9.77 20.78
CA LEU A 58 4.33 -9.12 19.70
C LEU A 58 2.84 -8.88 20.04
N CYS A 59 2.20 -9.78 20.79
CA CYS A 59 0.77 -9.69 21.10
C CYS A 59 0.41 -8.62 22.15
N ARG A 60 1.39 -7.96 22.78
CA ARG A 60 1.09 -6.85 23.72
C ARG A 60 0.56 -5.60 23.02
N TYR A 61 0.89 -5.43 21.74
CA TYR A 61 0.47 -4.28 20.95
C TYR A 61 -0.94 -4.46 20.42
N GLN A 62 -1.80 -3.46 20.62
CA GLN A 62 -3.17 -3.48 20.10
C GLN A 62 -3.21 -3.32 18.57
N THR A 63 -2.27 -2.55 18.02
CA THR A 63 -2.15 -2.35 16.57
C THR A 63 -0.77 -2.74 16.10
N LEU A 64 -0.71 -3.53 15.03
CA LEU A 64 0.52 -3.95 14.38
C LEU A 64 0.50 -3.52 12.91
N LEU A 65 1.45 -2.67 12.54
CA LEU A 65 1.74 -2.32 11.16
C LEU A 65 2.86 -3.20 10.64
N ILE A 66 2.62 -3.93 9.55
CA ILE A 66 3.56 -4.88 8.96
C ILE A 66 3.93 -4.37 7.58
N ILE A 67 5.17 -3.92 7.40
CA ILE A 67 5.63 -3.29 6.16
C ILE A 67 6.54 -4.25 5.40
N GLY A 68 6.02 -4.77 4.29
CA GLY A 68 6.72 -5.65 3.38
C GLY A 68 6.41 -7.15 3.57
N PRO A 69 6.64 -7.94 2.51
CA PRO A 69 6.25 -9.35 2.47
C PRO A 69 7.04 -10.22 3.44
N LYS A 70 8.33 -9.96 3.66
CA LYS A 70 9.17 -10.81 4.53
C LYS A 70 8.70 -10.71 5.99
N GLN A 71 8.42 -9.50 6.48
CA GLN A 71 7.84 -9.34 7.81
C GLN A 71 6.46 -9.97 7.95
N TYR A 72 5.61 -9.85 6.93
CA TYR A 72 4.29 -10.49 6.95
C TYR A 72 4.40 -12.00 7.09
N LEU A 73 5.23 -12.65 6.28
CA LEU A 73 5.47 -14.09 6.36
C LEU A 73 5.99 -14.53 7.74
N ALA A 74 6.82 -13.71 8.39
CA ALA A 74 7.37 -14.03 9.71
C ALA A 74 6.32 -14.03 10.84
N VAL A 75 5.16 -13.39 10.64
CA VAL A 75 4.14 -13.22 11.70
C VAL A 75 2.72 -13.64 11.30
N LYS A 76 2.48 -14.03 10.04
CA LYS A 76 1.13 -14.34 9.53
C LYS A 76 0.38 -15.41 10.34
N ASP A 77 1.10 -16.38 10.89
CA ASP A 77 0.51 -17.51 11.63
C ASP A 77 0.46 -17.27 13.16
N LYS A 78 1.03 -16.15 13.65
CA LYS A 78 0.93 -15.79 15.07
C LYS A 78 -0.48 -15.28 15.36
N LYS A 79 -1.20 -15.94 16.27
CA LYS A 79 -2.54 -15.52 16.71
C LYS A 79 -2.43 -14.56 17.90
N CYS A 80 -2.82 -13.31 17.70
CA CYS A 80 -2.93 -12.31 18.77
C CYS A 80 -4.39 -11.81 18.82
N PRO A 81 -5.25 -12.39 19.66
CA PRO A 81 -6.65 -11.99 19.75
C PRO A 81 -6.82 -10.49 20.00
N GLY A 82 -7.73 -9.84 19.28
CA GLY A 82 -8.00 -8.40 19.42
C GLY A 82 -6.95 -7.46 18.80
N GLN A 83 -5.83 -7.97 18.29
CA GLN A 83 -4.82 -7.16 17.61
C GLN A 83 -5.27 -6.79 16.19
N LYS A 84 -5.34 -5.49 15.90
CA LYS A 84 -5.55 -4.98 14.54
C LYS A 84 -4.25 -5.06 13.73
N ARG A 85 -4.32 -5.62 12.53
CA ARG A 85 -3.15 -5.81 11.66
C ARG A 85 -3.32 -5.05 10.36
N PHE A 86 -2.38 -4.15 10.10
CA PHE A 86 -2.28 -3.40 8.86
C PHE A 86 -1.09 -3.93 8.08
N VAL A 87 -1.34 -4.53 6.93
CA VAL A 87 -0.32 -5.11 6.06
C VAL A 87 -0.06 -4.13 4.92
N VAL A 88 1.15 -3.64 4.81
CA VAL A 88 1.52 -2.51 3.95
C VAL A 88 2.48 -2.99 2.87
N ASN A 89 2.30 -2.46 1.66
CA ASN A 89 3.22 -2.66 0.55
C ASN A 89 3.37 -4.13 0.10
N ILE A 90 2.26 -4.86 0.07
CA ILE A 90 2.15 -6.17 -0.57
C ILE A 90 1.29 -6.03 -1.82
N LEU A 91 1.87 -6.28 -2.99
CA LEU A 91 1.19 -6.15 -4.29
C LEU A 91 0.22 -7.32 -4.57
N TYR A 92 0.61 -8.54 -4.20
CA TYR A 92 -0.09 -9.78 -4.58
C TYR A 92 -0.60 -10.52 -3.34
N PRO A 93 -1.69 -10.07 -2.70
CA PRO A 93 -2.14 -10.62 -1.42
C PRO A 93 -2.42 -12.13 -1.46
N GLU A 94 -2.87 -12.66 -2.60
CA GLU A 94 -3.15 -14.08 -2.81
C GLU A 94 -1.89 -14.95 -2.71
N LEU A 95 -0.76 -14.50 -3.30
CA LEU A 95 0.51 -15.23 -3.24
C LEU A 95 1.05 -15.34 -1.81
N PHE A 96 0.73 -14.36 -0.96
CA PHE A 96 1.13 -14.36 0.45
C PHE A 96 0.07 -14.96 1.37
N GLN A 97 -1.08 -15.40 0.83
CA GLN A 97 -2.21 -15.90 1.61
C GLN A 97 -2.63 -14.89 2.69
N LEU A 98 -2.89 -13.65 2.26
CA LEU A 98 -3.32 -12.59 3.16
C LEU A 98 -4.58 -13.03 3.93
N LYS A 99 -4.51 -13.05 5.27
CA LYS A 99 -5.68 -13.42 6.08
C LYS A 99 -6.80 -12.36 5.97
N PRO A 100 -8.08 -12.75 5.89
CA PRO A 100 -9.20 -11.82 5.70
C PRO A 100 -9.34 -10.76 6.80
N GLU A 101 -8.88 -11.04 8.02
CA GLU A 101 -8.89 -10.11 9.15
C GLU A 101 -7.81 -9.01 9.06
N ASN A 102 -6.85 -9.14 8.15
CA ASN A 102 -5.84 -8.13 7.94
C ASN A 102 -6.37 -7.00 7.05
N ILE A 103 -6.00 -5.76 7.38
CA ILE A 103 -6.26 -4.59 6.55
C ILE A 103 -5.07 -4.40 5.61
N LEU A 104 -5.30 -4.46 4.30
CA LEU A 104 -4.26 -4.20 3.30
C LEU A 104 -4.14 -2.71 3.02
N VAL A 105 -2.93 -2.17 3.08
CA VAL A 105 -2.59 -0.87 2.51
C VAL A 105 -1.73 -1.13 1.27
N SER A 106 -2.41 -1.18 0.13
CA SER A 106 -1.80 -1.48 -1.17
C SER A 106 -1.00 -0.28 -1.65
N PRO A 107 0.20 -0.48 -2.25
CA PRO A 107 0.94 0.62 -2.83
C PRO A 107 0.27 1.12 -4.13
N LEU A 108 -0.64 0.35 -4.74
CA LEU A 108 -1.28 0.67 -6.02
C LEU A 108 -2.19 1.91 -5.94
N PRO A 109 -2.37 2.66 -7.04
CA PRO A 109 -3.20 3.85 -7.08
C PRO A 109 -4.67 3.58 -6.74
N SER A 110 -5.35 4.57 -6.15
CA SER A 110 -6.80 4.60 -6.09
C SER A 110 -7.40 4.96 -7.45
N ALA A 111 -8.63 4.47 -7.71
CA ALA A 111 -9.39 4.85 -8.89
C ALA A 111 -9.61 6.38 -8.97
N GLN A 112 -9.82 7.03 -7.83
CA GLN A 112 -9.95 8.49 -7.73
C GLN A 112 -8.70 9.21 -8.25
N SER A 113 -7.51 8.69 -7.95
CA SER A 113 -6.26 9.28 -8.44
C SER A 113 -6.09 9.09 -9.94
N LEU A 114 -6.38 7.89 -10.45
CA LEU A 114 -6.32 7.59 -11.88
C LEU A 114 -7.32 8.39 -12.71
N ARG A 115 -8.48 8.74 -12.13
CA ARG A 115 -9.52 9.55 -12.79
C ARG A 115 -9.00 10.90 -13.26
N LYS A 116 -7.97 11.46 -12.61
CA LYS A 116 -7.30 12.71 -13.01
C LYS A 116 -6.63 12.62 -14.39
N TYR A 117 -6.21 11.42 -14.80
CA TYR A 117 -5.53 11.17 -16.08
C TYR A 117 -6.46 10.58 -17.15
N GLY A 118 -7.63 10.06 -16.75
CA GLY A 118 -8.62 9.53 -17.68
C GLY A 118 -9.72 8.72 -17.00
N LYS A 119 -10.91 8.69 -17.62
CA LYS A 119 -12.05 7.88 -17.16
C LYS A 119 -12.09 6.47 -17.77
N ARG A 120 -11.24 6.18 -18.75
CA ARG A 120 -11.24 4.92 -19.50
C ARG A 120 -9.82 4.38 -19.61
N TRP A 121 -9.62 3.08 -19.40
CA TRP A 121 -8.30 2.47 -19.38
C TRP A 121 -8.30 1.07 -19.99
N VAL A 122 -7.21 0.74 -20.68
CA VAL A 122 -6.87 -0.65 -21.04
C VAL A 122 -5.89 -1.18 -20.01
N ILE A 123 -6.17 -2.38 -19.48
CA ILE A 123 -5.31 -3.03 -18.50
C ILE A 123 -5.06 -4.47 -18.94
N PHE A 124 -3.79 -4.88 -18.92
CA PHE A 124 -3.40 -6.27 -19.01
C PHE A 124 -3.04 -6.76 -17.61
N TYR A 125 -3.62 -7.86 -17.18
CA TYR A 125 -3.46 -8.33 -15.80
C TYR A 125 -3.63 -9.84 -15.71
N SER A 126 -2.92 -10.45 -14.78
CA SER A 126 -3.06 -11.84 -14.37
C SER A 126 -4.10 -11.98 -13.24
N PRO A 127 -4.50 -13.22 -12.87
CA PRO A 127 -5.38 -13.46 -11.74
C PRO A 127 -4.95 -12.71 -10.46
N HIS A 128 -3.64 -12.59 -10.21
CA HIS A 128 -3.07 -11.95 -9.02
C HIS A 128 -3.43 -10.47 -8.83
N LEU A 129 -3.79 -9.75 -9.89
CA LEU A 129 -4.22 -8.35 -9.84
C LEU A 129 -5.73 -8.18 -10.10
N SER A 130 -6.49 -9.28 -10.15
CA SER A 130 -7.94 -9.24 -10.36
C SER A 130 -8.67 -8.45 -9.28
N TYR A 131 -8.23 -8.54 -8.02
CA TYR A 131 -8.80 -7.76 -6.92
C TYR A 131 -8.71 -6.26 -7.18
N TYR A 132 -7.57 -5.81 -7.71
CA TYR A 132 -7.33 -4.40 -8.00
C TYR A 132 -8.10 -3.94 -9.24
N VAL A 133 -8.11 -4.73 -10.31
CA VAL A 133 -8.91 -4.41 -11.51
C VAL A 133 -10.41 -4.37 -11.19
N ARG A 134 -10.89 -5.24 -10.30
CA ARG A 134 -12.28 -5.20 -9.80
C ARG A 134 -12.56 -3.90 -9.05
N HIS A 135 -11.65 -3.46 -8.18
CA HIS A 135 -11.75 -2.16 -7.51
C HIS A 135 -11.83 -1.01 -8.53
N LEU A 136 -10.90 -0.96 -9.50
CA LEU A 136 -10.89 0.10 -10.52
C LEU A 136 -12.18 0.16 -11.34
N LYS A 137 -12.77 -1.00 -11.66
CA LYS A 137 -14.03 -1.10 -12.43
C LYS A 137 -15.24 -0.49 -11.71
N GLN A 138 -15.19 -0.30 -10.39
CA GLN A 138 -16.26 0.37 -9.63
C GLN A 138 -16.39 1.84 -10.03
N ASP A 139 -15.28 2.46 -10.45
CA ASP A 139 -15.17 3.92 -10.61
C ASP A 139 -14.69 4.36 -12.00
N LEU A 140 -14.14 3.44 -12.80
CA LEU A 140 -13.52 3.69 -14.10
C LEU A 140 -14.01 2.70 -15.14
N LYS A 141 -14.03 3.12 -16.41
CA LYS A 141 -14.34 2.22 -17.52
C LYS A 141 -13.08 1.43 -17.91
N ILE A 142 -12.99 0.18 -17.49
CA ILE A 142 -11.81 -0.66 -17.74
C ILE A 142 -12.08 -1.68 -18.86
N LYS A 143 -11.26 -1.66 -19.91
CA LYS A 143 -11.12 -2.77 -20.87
C LYS A 143 -9.96 -3.65 -20.40
N GLY A 144 -10.30 -4.63 -19.58
CA GLY A 144 -9.33 -5.55 -19.00
C GLY A 144 -9.11 -6.77 -19.88
N PHE A 145 -7.85 -7.13 -20.12
CA PHE A 145 -7.44 -8.38 -20.74
C PHE A 145 -6.77 -9.25 -19.68
N LEU A 146 -7.43 -10.36 -19.32
CA LEU A 146 -6.85 -11.34 -18.41
C LEU A 146 -5.77 -12.12 -19.16
N LEU A 147 -4.58 -12.21 -18.57
CA LEU A 147 -3.43 -12.94 -19.09
C LEU A 147 -3.20 -14.18 -18.22
N GLY A 148 -3.18 -15.36 -18.82
CA GLY A 148 -2.63 -16.57 -18.22
C GLY A 148 -1.11 -16.61 -18.35
N ASP A 149 -0.60 -16.18 -19.51
CA ASP A 149 0.84 -16.12 -19.79
C ASP A 149 1.22 -14.97 -20.74
N TYR A 150 2.48 -14.96 -21.19
CA TYR A 150 2.97 -13.94 -22.11
C TYR A 150 2.50 -14.14 -23.56
N HIS A 151 2.07 -15.34 -23.96
CA HIS A 151 1.52 -15.59 -25.29
C HIS A 151 0.16 -14.91 -25.43
N ASP A 152 -0.66 -14.92 -24.38
CA ASP A 152 -1.93 -14.19 -24.35
C ASP A 152 -1.72 -12.70 -24.64
N LEU A 153 -0.66 -12.10 -24.06
CA LEU A 153 -0.32 -10.70 -24.28
C LEU A 153 -0.14 -10.41 -25.78
N LEU A 154 0.61 -11.24 -26.50
CA LEU A 154 0.85 -11.07 -27.94
C LEU A 154 -0.44 -11.11 -28.75
N GLN A 155 -1.43 -11.92 -28.33
CA GLN A 155 -2.72 -12.03 -29.00
C GLN A 155 -3.64 -10.83 -28.73
N VAL A 156 -3.53 -10.20 -27.55
CA VAL A 156 -4.42 -9.10 -27.15
C VAL A 156 -3.89 -7.71 -27.50
N LEU A 157 -2.59 -7.54 -27.68
CA LEU A 157 -2.00 -6.25 -28.02
C LEU A 157 -2.60 -5.62 -29.29
N PRO A 158 -2.81 -6.35 -30.41
CA PRO A 158 -3.50 -5.79 -31.59
C PRO A 158 -4.95 -5.35 -31.33
N ARG A 159 -5.56 -5.76 -30.22
CA ARG A 159 -6.96 -5.47 -29.85
C ARG A 159 -7.12 -4.22 -28.97
N ILE A 160 -6.04 -3.49 -28.73
CA ILE A 160 -6.05 -2.21 -28.00
C ILE A 160 -6.84 -1.18 -28.81
N PRO A 161 -7.90 -0.56 -28.23
CA PRO A 161 -8.58 0.56 -28.86
C PRO A 161 -7.63 1.77 -29.01
N LYS A 162 -7.58 2.37 -30.21
CA LYS A 162 -6.68 3.50 -30.53
C LYS A 162 -6.80 4.70 -29.57
N ASN A 163 -7.96 4.91 -28.96
CA ASN A 163 -8.26 6.11 -28.14
C ASN A 163 -8.32 5.83 -26.64
N TRP A 164 -7.86 4.66 -26.19
CA TRP A 164 -7.88 4.32 -24.76
C TRP A 164 -6.46 4.27 -24.22
N PRO A 165 -6.15 5.01 -23.14
CA PRO A 165 -4.85 4.92 -22.54
C PRO A 165 -4.64 3.56 -21.90
N VAL A 166 -3.41 3.06 -21.94
CA VAL A 166 -3.00 1.82 -21.28
C VAL A 166 -2.51 2.15 -19.87
N LEU A 167 -2.97 1.41 -18.88
CA LEU A 167 -2.38 1.40 -17.53
C LEU A 167 -1.57 0.11 -17.38
N LEU A 168 -0.25 0.25 -17.41
CA LEU A 168 0.68 -0.86 -17.21
C LEU A 168 0.87 -1.08 -15.71
N LEU A 169 0.40 -2.23 -15.24
CA LEU A 169 0.54 -2.63 -13.86
C LEU A 169 1.85 -3.40 -13.66
N PRO A 170 2.44 -3.37 -12.45
CA PRO A 170 3.48 -4.32 -12.07
C PRO A 170 2.84 -5.70 -11.91
N ASP A 171 2.50 -6.34 -13.03
CA ASP A 171 1.89 -7.66 -13.07
C ASP A 171 2.96 -8.74 -13.29
N PRO A 172 2.89 -9.92 -12.65
CA PRO A 172 3.88 -10.99 -12.81
C PRO A 172 4.17 -11.38 -14.26
N VAL A 173 3.17 -11.40 -15.14
CA VAL A 173 3.37 -11.70 -16.57
C VAL A 173 4.20 -10.62 -17.25
N LEU A 174 4.00 -9.36 -16.86
CA LEU A 174 4.66 -8.20 -17.45
C LEU A 174 6.04 -7.91 -16.83
N LEU A 175 6.37 -8.54 -15.70
CA LEU A 175 7.68 -8.42 -15.05
C LEU A 175 8.79 -9.22 -15.77
N ASN A 176 8.44 -10.06 -16.75
CA ASN A 176 9.43 -10.77 -17.56
C ASN A 176 10.23 -9.78 -18.43
N PRO A 177 11.58 -9.76 -18.36
CA PRO A 177 12.39 -8.81 -19.12
C PRO A 177 12.15 -8.83 -20.64
N LYS A 178 11.96 -10.01 -21.24
CA LYS A 178 11.68 -10.14 -22.68
C LYS A 178 10.34 -9.51 -23.04
N VAL A 179 9.33 -9.68 -22.18
CA VAL A 179 8.02 -9.04 -22.34
C VAL A 179 8.14 -7.53 -22.24
N GLN A 180 8.90 -7.03 -21.28
CA GLN A 180 9.14 -5.60 -21.11
C GLN A 180 9.79 -4.97 -22.33
N ASP A 181 10.81 -5.61 -22.91
CA ASP A 181 11.49 -5.11 -24.11
C ASP A 181 10.55 -5.11 -25.32
N TYR A 182 9.73 -6.15 -25.47
CA TYR A 182 8.70 -6.19 -26.51
C TYR A 182 7.66 -5.09 -26.35
N LEU A 183 7.12 -4.89 -25.14
CA LEU A 183 6.15 -3.84 -24.84
C LEU A 183 6.70 -2.44 -25.13
N LYS A 184 7.96 -2.17 -24.75
CA LYS A 184 8.64 -0.91 -25.07
C LYS A 184 8.65 -0.65 -26.56
N LEU A 185 9.06 -1.63 -27.37
CA LEU A 185 9.09 -1.52 -28.82
C LEU A 185 7.68 -1.35 -29.42
N TYR A 186 6.71 -2.14 -28.95
CA TYR A 186 5.34 -2.10 -29.43
C TYR A 186 4.68 -0.74 -29.18
N PHE A 187 4.71 -0.25 -27.93
CA PHE A 187 4.07 1.03 -27.59
C PHE A 187 4.75 2.22 -28.27
N ARG A 188 6.08 2.20 -28.41
CA ARG A 188 6.81 3.25 -29.15
C ARG A 188 6.37 3.31 -30.61
N ARG A 189 6.18 2.16 -31.28
CA ARG A 189 5.76 2.10 -32.69
C ARG A 189 4.30 2.51 -32.87
N GLN A 190 3.41 2.09 -31.96
CA GLN A 190 1.98 2.35 -32.07
C GLN A 190 1.54 3.72 -31.53
N ARG A 191 2.44 4.47 -30.89
CA ARG A 191 2.15 5.78 -30.26
C ARG A 191 0.94 5.74 -29.32
N ILE A 192 0.81 4.64 -28.58
CA ILE A 192 -0.24 4.51 -27.56
C ILE A 192 0.12 5.44 -26.39
N HIS A 193 -0.88 5.92 -25.63
CA HIS A 193 -0.70 6.79 -24.46
C HIS A 193 -1.17 6.10 -23.17
N GLY A 194 -0.84 6.66 -22.01
CA GLY A 194 -1.30 6.16 -20.71
C GLY A 194 -0.27 6.25 -19.59
N LEU A 195 -0.26 5.25 -18.71
CA LEU A 195 0.43 5.26 -17.43
C LEU A 195 1.31 4.03 -17.22
N ASP A 196 2.52 4.24 -16.75
CA ASP A 196 3.46 3.16 -16.46
C ASP A 196 3.76 3.03 -14.97
N LEU A 197 3.20 1.99 -14.35
CA LEU A 197 3.50 1.57 -12.97
C LEU A 197 4.43 0.35 -12.92
N LEU A 198 4.79 -0.20 -14.09
CA LEU A 198 5.72 -1.31 -14.24
C LEU A 198 7.18 -0.81 -14.20
N GLY A 199 7.40 0.47 -14.52
CA GLY A 199 8.72 1.09 -14.48
C GLY A 199 9.57 0.74 -15.70
N LEU A 200 8.96 0.68 -16.88
CA LEU A 200 9.66 0.49 -18.15
C LEU A 200 10.51 1.74 -18.44
N ASN A 201 11.74 1.77 -17.92
CA ASN A 201 12.74 2.81 -18.20
C ASN A 201 12.79 3.09 -19.72
N GLY A 202 12.57 4.35 -20.12
CA GLY A 202 12.70 4.81 -21.52
C GLY A 202 11.40 5.01 -22.31
N LEU A 203 10.23 4.88 -21.70
CA LEU A 203 8.97 5.31 -22.31
C LEU A 203 8.73 6.82 -22.08
N SER A 204 8.27 7.55 -23.12
CA SER A 204 7.88 8.98 -23.09
C SER A 204 6.62 9.30 -22.26
N TRP A 205 6.35 8.51 -21.24
CA TRP A 205 5.11 8.49 -20.48
C TRP A 205 5.35 9.14 -19.11
N PRO A 206 4.34 9.73 -18.45
CA PRO A 206 4.52 10.16 -17.07
C PRO A 206 4.88 8.94 -16.23
N GLN A 207 6.13 8.88 -15.76
CA GLN A 207 6.52 7.93 -14.73
C GLN A 207 5.82 8.35 -13.46
N ILE A 208 4.76 7.65 -13.09
CA ILE A 208 4.23 7.77 -11.74
C ILE A 208 5.13 6.97 -10.84
N ARG A 209 5.96 7.70 -10.10
CA ARG A 209 6.72 7.13 -9.01
C ARG A 209 5.79 7.07 -7.81
N TYR A 210 5.66 5.87 -7.26
CA TYR A 210 5.08 5.72 -5.94
C TYR A 210 5.91 6.54 -4.96
N SER A 211 5.32 7.61 -4.44
CA SER A 211 5.93 8.38 -3.39
C SER A 211 5.74 7.65 -2.06
N GLU A 212 6.81 7.52 -1.30
CA GLU A 212 6.75 7.08 0.09
C GLU A 212 5.75 7.92 0.91
N ASP A 213 5.56 9.19 0.52
CA ASP A 213 4.61 10.10 1.17
C ASP A 213 3.15 9.76 0.86
N ALA A 214 2.85 9.30 -0.37
CA ALA A 214 1.52 8.81 -0.71
C ALA A 214 1.15 7.58 0.12
N LEU A 215 2.08 6.65 0.26
CA LEU A 215 1.89 5.46 1.07
C LEU A 215 1.75 5.83 2.55
N LEU A 216 2.56 6.78 3.06
CA LEU A 216 2.42 7.31 4.42
C LEU A 216 1.04 7.90 4.66
N ILE A 217 0.54 8.78 3.79
CA ILE A 217 -0.80 9.39 3.91
C ILE A 217 -1.88 8.31 3.99
N THR A 218 -1.78 7.30 3.11
CA THR A 218 -2.75 6.20 3.05
C THR A 218 -2.71 5.35 4.33
N ILE A 219 -1.53 5.07 4.88
CA ILE A 219 -1.37 4.39 6.17
C ILE A 219 -2.03 5.20 7.29
N LEU A 220 -1.78 6.51 7.37
CA LEU A 220 -2.36 7.36 8.42
C LEU A 220 -3.89 7.43 8.31
N LYS A 221 -4.43 7.49 7.09
CA LYS A 221 -5.87 7.39 6.84
C LYS A 221 -6.44 6.05 7.30
N ALA A 222 -5.78 4.94 6.99
CA ALA A 222 -6.21 3.62 7.42
C ALA A 222 -6.21 3.47 8.95
N LEU A 223 -5.17 3.97 9.62
CA LEU A 223 -5.03 3.91 11.09
C LEU A 223 -6.06 4.77 11.84
N SER A 224 -6.50 5.87 11.24
CA SER A 224 -7.48 6.79 11.84
C SER A 224 -8.94 6.44 11.51
N SER A 225 -9.18 5.47 10.63
CA SER A 225 -10.54 5.11 10.22
C SER A 225 -11.32 4.43 11.34
N SER A 226 -12.50 4.99 11.66
CA SER A 226 -13.45 4.38 12.60
C SER A 226 -14.19 3.18 12.00
N ARG A 227 -14.24 3.08 10.66
CA ARG A 227 -14.83 1.98 9.90
C ARG A 227 -13.79 1.48 8.90
N PRO A 228 -12.88 0.60 9.31
CA PRO A 228 -11.77 0.20 8.46
C PRO A 228 -12.27 -0.57 7.23
N GLU A 229 -11.88 -0.09 6.05
CA GLU A 229 -11.99 -0.88 4.82
C GLU A 229 -11.00 -2.05 4.86
N THR A 230 -11.29 -3.12 4.12
CA THR A 230 -10.39 -4.27 3.99
C THR A 230 -9.12 -3.93 3.21
N ILE A 231 -9.22 -2.99 2.23
CA ILE A 231 -8.10 -2.60 1.38
C ILE A 231 -8.13 -1.08 1.16
N TYR A 232 -7.01 -0.41 1.42
CA TYR A 232 -6.77 0.99 1.07
C TYR A 232 -5.78 1.07 -0.09
N PHE A 233 -6.08 1.93 -1.07
CA PHE A 233 -5.23 2.21 -2.23
C PHE A 233 -4.62 3.61 -2.14
N CYS A 234 -3.38 3.76 -2.62
CA CYS A 234 -2.61 4.99 -2.52
C CYS A 234 -3.17 6.11 -3.39
N GLU A 235 -3.01 7.35 -2.94
CA GLU A 235 -3.15 8.48 -3.83
C GLU A 235 -1.91 8.63 -4.73
N VAL A 236 -2.13 9.10 -5.96
CA VAL A 236 -1.03 9.40 -6.88
C VAL A 236 -0.93 10.90 -7.08
N PHE A 237 0.30 11.40 -7.01
CA PHE A 237 0.66 12.79 -7.28
C PHE A 237 1.33 12.90 -8.66
N PRO A 238 1.08 13.99 -9.40
CA PRO A 238 1.74 14.27 -10.68
C PRO A 238 3.24 14.48 -10.54
#